data_AF-A0A1V5P863-F1
#
_entry.id   AF-A0A1V5P863-F1
#
_cell.length_a   1.000
_cell.length_b   1.000
_cell.length_c   1.000
_cell.angle_alpha   90.00
_cell.angle_beta   90.00
_cell.angle_gamma   90.00
#
_symmetry.space_group_name_H-M   'P 1'
#
loop_
_entity.id
_entity.type
_entity.pdbx_description
1 polymer ?
#
loop_
_entity_poly.entity_id
_entity_poly.type
_entity_poly.pdbx_seq_one_letter_code
_entity_poly.pdbx_strand_id
1 'polypeptide(L)' 'MKRTYQPKNLKRLRKFGFRARNKNADGKKVLKRRIAKGRKNLTVTEEYKLKRKKPLSKAR' A
#
# COMPACT_ATOMS: atom_id res chain seq x y z
N MET A 1 -22.18 -1.34 -19.63
CA MET A 1 -20.74 -1.44 -19.96
C MET A 1 -19.90 -1.40 -18.67
N LYS A 2 -18.96 -2.33 -18.48
CA LYS A 2 -18.18 -2.46 -17.22
C LYS A 2 -17.05 -1.42 -17.15
N ARG A 3 -16.84 -0.80 -15.98
CA ARG A 3 -15.75 0.18 -15.75
C ARG A 3 -14.38 -0.50 -15.58
N THR A 4 -13.30 0.22 -15.85
CA THR A 4 -11.90 -0.29 -15.79
C THR A 4 -11.43 -0.57 -14.37
N TYR A 5 -11.85 0.26 -13.40
CA TYR A 5 -11.50 0.04 -12.01
C TYR A 5 -12.50 -0.92 -11.36
N GLN A 6 -12.01 -2.12 -11.06
CA GLN A 6 -12.73 -3.14 -10.30
C GLN A 6 -11.96 -3.37 -8.98
N PRO A 7 -12.33 -2.67 -7.88
CA PRO A 7 -11.53 -2.64 -6.66
C PRO A 7 -11.42 -4.01 -6.03
N LYS A 8 -10.18 -4.48 -5.82
CA LYS A 8 -9.88 -5.69 -5.05
C LYS A 8 -8.67 -5.43 -4.15
N ASN A 9 -8.88 -5.47 -2.84
CA ASN A 9 -7.87 -5.16 -1.82
C ASN A 9 -6.60 -6.00 -1.99
N LEU A 10 -6.75 -7.32 -2.16
CA LEU A 10 -5.63 -8.24 -2.31
C LEU A 10 -4.78 -7.94 -3.55
N LYS A 11 -5.41 -7.67 -4.71
CA LYS A 11 -4.70 -7.29 -5.94
C LYS A 11 -3.94 -5.98 -5.76
N ARG A 12 -4.57 -4.98 -5.12
CA ARG A 12 -3.97 -3.67 -4.87
C ARG A 12 -2.75 -3.78 -3.95
N LEU A 13 -2.84 -4.56 -2.87
CA LEU A 13 -1.75 -4.77 -1.91
C LEU A 13 -0.58 -5.56 -2.50
N ARG A 14 -0.86 -6.65 -3.23
CA ARG A 14 0.19 -7.47 -3.87
C ARG A 14 0.95 -6.69 -4.95
N LYS A 15 0.28 -5.82 -5.71
CA LYS A 15 0.92 -5.08 -6.81
C LYS A 15 1.56 -3.76 -6.37
N PHE A 16 0.96 -3.05 -5.42
CA PHE A 16 1.37 -1.68 -5.06
C PHE A 16 1.77 -1.49 -3.59
N GLY A 17 1.81 -2.56 -2.80
CA GLY A 17 2.25 -2.51 -1.40
C GLY A 17 3.77 -2.35 -1.25
N PHE A 18 4.20 -2.08 -0.02
CA PHE A 18 5.61 -1.86 0.31
C PHE A 18 6.53 -3.01 -0.10
N ARG A 19 6.15 -4.25 0.24
CA ARG A 19 6.94 -5.45 -0.10
C ARG A 19 7.16 -5.60 -1.60
N ALA A 20 6.14 -5.33 -2.41
CA ALA A 20 6.23 -5.39 -3.87
C ALA A 20 7.18 -4.32 -4.43
N ARG A 21 7.16 -3.11 -3.85
CA ARG A 21 8.12 -2.07 -4.21
C ARG A 21 9.53 -2.39 -3.73
N ASN A 22 9.71 -3.01 -2.58
CA ASN A 22 11.05 -3.33 -2.08
C ASN A 22 11.70 -4.56 -2.76
N LYS A 23 10.92 -5.38 -3.47
CA LYS A 23 11.43 -6.61 -4.11
C LYS A 23 12.42 -6.33 -5.25
N ASN A 24 12.14 -5.32 -6.09
CA ASN A 24 12.91 -5.04 -7.31
C ASN A 24 13.70 -3.73 -7.19
N ALA A 25 14.80 -3.60 -7.93
CA ALA A 25 15.63 -2.40 -7.94
C ALA A 25 14.84 -1.12 -8.29
N ASP A 26 13.98 -1.17 -9.30
CA ASP A 26 13.17 -0.01 -9.70
C ASP A 26 12.10 0.35 -8.68
N GLY A 27 11.54 -0.65 -8.00
CA GLY A 27 10.61 -0.41 -6.91
C GLY A 27 11.29 0.29 -5.73
N LYS A 28 12.54 -0.07 -5.41
CA LYS A 28 13.37 0.64 -4.41
C LYS A 28 13.63 2.08 -4.84
N LYS A 29 13.93 2.34 -6.11
CA LYS A 29 14.08 3.72 -6.65
C LYS A 29 12.79 4.54 -6.49
N VAL A 30 11.62 3.93 -6.69
CA VAL A 30 10.33 4.60 -6.43
C VAL A 30 10.20 4.99 -4.96
N LEU A 31 10.54 4.10 -4.03
CA LEU A 31 10.50 4.40 -2.60
C LEU A 31 11.45 5.55 -2.23
N LYS A 32 12.70 5.50 -2.70
CA LYS A 32 13.69 6.57 -2.47
C LYS A 32 13.19 7.94 -2.93
N ARG A 33 12.63 8.02 -4.16
CA ARG A 33 12.04 9.27 -4.68
C ARG A 33 10.86 9.77 -3.84
N ARG A 34 10.04 8.87 -3.31
CA ARG A 34 8.89 9.25 -2.48
C ARG A 34 9.32 9.76 -1.11
N ILE A 35 10.37 9.17 -0.53
CA ILE A 35 10.99 9.60 0.73
C ILE A 35 11.65 10.97 0.54
N ALA A 36 12.46 11.15 -0.49
CA ALA A 36 13.11 12.43 -0.80
C ALA A 36 12.09 13.57 -1.00
N LYS A 37 10.93 13.27 -1.59
CA LYS A 37 9.83 14.24 -1.73
C LYS A 37 9.07 14.51 -0.41
N GLY A 38 9.27 13.71 0.64
CA GLY A 38 8.55 13.85 1.91
C GLY A 38 7.09 13.42 1.86
N ARG A 39 6.72 12.45 1.01
CA ARG A 39 5.32 12.02 0.92
C ARG A 39 4.89 11.30 2.21
N LYS A 40 3.83 11.81 2.85
CA LYS A 40 3.21 11.21 4.06
C LYS A 40 2.97 9.71 3.94
N ASN A 41 2.46 9.26 2.79
CA ASN A 41 2.21 7.84 2.50
C ASN A 41 3.14 7.35 1.40
N LEU A 42 4.01 6.37 1.70
CA LEU A 42 4.95 5.82 0.73
C LEU A 42 4.34 4.76 -0.19
N THR A 43 3.39 3.96 0.29
CA THR A 43 2.70 2.92 -0.51
C THR A 43 1.26 2.71 -0.05
N VAL A 44 0.51 1.86 -0.75
CA VAL A 44 -0.88 1.54 -0.43
C VAL A 44 -1.04 0.84 0.93
N THR A 45 -0.02 0.10 1.40
CA THR A 45 -0.10 -0.60 2.69
C THR A 45 -0.19 0.36 3.89
N GLU A 46 0.43 1.53 3.81
CA GLU A 46 0.35 2.53 4.89
C GLU A 46 -1.08 3.10 5.00
N GLU A 47 -1.77 3.32 3.87
CA GLU A 47 -3.19 3.70 3.84
C GLU A 47 -4.10 2.59 4.44
N TYR A 48 -3.80 1.31 4.20
CA TYR A 48 -4.61 0.19 4.71
C TYR A 48 -4.46 -0.07 6.21
N LYS A 49 -3.32 0.25 6.82
CA LYS A 49 -3.13 0.14 8.29
C LYS A 49 -4.11 1.05 9.03
N LEU A 50 -4.33 2.26 8.53
CA LEU A 50 -5.29 3.22 9.10
C LEU A 50 -6.74 2.68 9.08
N LYS A 51 -7.13 1.94 8.02
CA LYS A 51 -8.48 1.37 7.89
C LYS A 51 -8.70 0.08 8.67
N ARG A 52 -7.63 -0.63 9.08
CA ARG A 52 -7.71 -1.88 9.86
C ARG A 52 -7.75 -1.69 11.38
N LYS A 53 -7.76 -0.44 11.87
CA LYS A 53 -8.04 -0.16 13.29
C LYS A 53 -9.51 -0.47 13.63
N LYS A 54 -9.90 -1.75 13.63
CA LYS A 54 -10.84 -2.24 14.64
C LYS A 54 -10.05 -2.27 15.95
N PRO A 55 -10.59 -1.78 17.08
CA PRO A 55 -9.87 -1.84 18.33
C PRO A 55 -9.54 -3.30 18.64
N LEU A 56 -8.35 -3.55 19.19
CA LEU A 56 -7.92 -4.87 19.69
C LEU A 56 -8.82 -5.40 20.83
N SER A 57 -9.88 -4.69 21.22
CA SER A 57 -10.80 -4.99 22.31
C SER A 57 -11.87 -6.05 22.01
N LYS A 58 -11.73 -6.85 20.93
CA LYS A 58 -12.55 -8.05 20.68
C LYS A 58 -11.70 -9.25 20.26
N ALA A 59 -10.52 -9.39 20.86
CA ALA A 59 -9.70 -10.60 20.80
C ALA A 59 -9.80 -11.45 22.08
N ARG A 60 -10.73 -11.11 22.98
CA ARG A 60 -11.31 -11.97 24.01
C ARG A 60 -12.80 -11.69 24.05
#